data_AF-A0A948B2I0-F1
#
_entry.id   AF-A0A948B2I0-F1
#
_cell.length_a   1.000
_cell.length_b   1.000
_cell.length_c   1.000
_cell.angle_alpha   90.00
_cell.angle_beta   90.00
_cell.angle_gamma   90.00
#
_symmetry.space_group_name_H-M   'P 1'
#
loop_
_entity.id
_entity.type
_entity.pdbx_description
1 polymer ?
#
loop_
_entity_poly.entity_id
_entity_poly.type
_entity_poly.pdbx_seq_one_letter_code
_entity_poly.pdbx_strand_id
1 'polypeptide(L)'
;MITDFNVPRFFHPWRIGRHRRFLTRAEGFSREQLEAYQDERLRSLIRYAYEQVPYYRELMDRTGLKPGDIRGAADLPRLPPLTKEIVQERGDDLRSREFRRLGAVPVHTSGSTGTPLKFYADRDLAIAKFAAFWRVWNWAGYRLGQRWALIAGPLFEDGVLSRRVRSMNALYLSSFNLTAETARQMLEALLRFK
;
A
#
# COMPACT_ATOMS: atom_id res chain seq x y z
N MET A 1 -0.14 9.75 -6.14
CA MET A 1 0.14 8.37 -6.59
C MET A 1 1.12 7.71 -5.60
N ILE A 2 0.95 6.43 -5.26
CA ILE A 2 1.73 5.68 -4.22
C ILE A 2 3.14 5.24 -4.74
N THR A 3 3.60 5.81 -5.85
CA THR A 3 4.88 5.46 -6.50
C THR A 3 5.98 6.50 -6.29
N ASP A 4 5.68 7.57 -5.55
CA ASP A 4 6.64 8.61 -5.23
C ASP A 4 7.41 8.24 -3.94
N PHE A 5 8.44 7.40 -4.10
CA PHE A 5 9.34 6.99 -3.03
C PHE A 5 10.36 8.10 -2.73
N ASN A 6 9.86 9.26 -2.30
CA ASN A 6 10.68 10.42 -1.99
C ASN A 6 11.67 10.12 -0.85
N VAL A 7 12.96 10.02 -1.17
CA VAL A 7 14.00 9.42 -0.31
C VAL A 7 14.05 9.95 1.13
N PRO A 8 13.99 11.26 1.44
CA PRO A 8 13.97 11.76 2.82
C PRO A 8 12.74 11.33 3.63
N ARG A 9 11.63 11.01 2.95
CA ARG A 9 10.37 10.55 3.57
C ARG A 9 10.34 9.03 3.76
N PHE A 10 11.23 8.30 3.09
CA PHE A 10 11.28 6.83 3.05
C PHE A 10 12.57 6.22 3.63
N PHE A 11 13.62 7.00 3.87
CA PHE A 11 14.90 6.48 4.40
C PHE A 11 14.83 6.19 5.91
N HIS A 12 14.16 5.10 6.25
CA HIS A 12 14.03 4.57 7.60
C HIS A 12 14.67 3.17 7.68
N PRO A 13 16.00 3.07 7.69
CA PRO A 13 16.72 1.80 7.51
C PRO A 13 16.31 0.73 8.52
N TRP A 14 16.10 1.12 9.78
CA TRP A 14 15.63 0.22 10.84
C TRP A 14 14.25 -0.38 10.56
N ARG A 15 13.29 0.44 10.12
CA ARG A 15 11.92 0.00 9.81
C ARG A 15 11.88 -0.85 8.54
N ILE A 16 12.63 -0.44 7.51
CA ILE A 16 12.82 -1.22 6.29
C ILE A 16 13.41 -2.59 6.62
N GLY A 17 14.50 -2.62 7.40
CA GLY A 17 15.17 -3.85 7.81
C GLY A 17 14.28 -4.76 8.67
N ARG A 18 13.41 -4.20 9.51
CA ARG A 18 12.41 -4.97 10.27
C ARG A 18 11.41 -5.66 9.33
N HIS A 19 10.78 -4.92 8.42
CA HIS A 19 9.82 -5.46 7.47
C HIS A 19 10.45 -6.48 6.52
N ARG A 20 11.66 -6.20 6.02
CA ARG A 20 12.42 -7.14 5.17
C ARG A 20 12.75 -8.44 5.88
N ARG A 21 13.29 -8.39 7.10
CA ARG A 21 13.59 -9.60 7.88
C ARG A 21 12.36 -10.47 8.09
N PHE A 22 11.23 -9.85 8.42
CA PHE A 22 9.97 -10.57 8.54
C PHE A 22 9.55 -11.22 7.22
N LEU A 23 9.53 -10.46 6.12
CA LEU A 23 9.09 -10.94 4.81
C LEU A 23 9.96 -12.08 4.28
N THR A 24 11.29 -12.01 4.47
CA THR A 24 12.21 -13.08 4.09
C THR A 24 12.01 -14.33 4.93
N ARG A 25 11.79 -14.19 6.25
CA ARG A 25 11.45 -15.34 7.10
C ARG A 25 10.13 -15.98 6.69
N ALA A 26 9.13 -15.16 6.36
CA ALA A 26 7.80 -15.61 5.95
C ALA A 26 7.78 -16.30 4.58
N GLU A 27 8.80 -16.13 3.73
CA GLU A 27 8.93 -16.90 2.47
C GLU A 27 9.10 -18.41 2.70
N GLY A 28 9.67 -18.80 3.84
CA GLY A 28 9.85 -20.20 4.22
C GLY A 28 8.70 -20.80 5.04
N PHE A 29 7.59 -20.08 5.22
CA PHE A 29 6.46 -20.62 5.99
C PHE A 29 5.79 -21.77 5.25
N SER A 30 5.48 -22.84 5.97
CA SER A 30 4.50 -23.82 5.50
C SER A 30 3.12 -23.18 5.39
N ARG A 31 2.19 -23.85 4.72
CA ARG A 31 0.80 -23.39 4.63
C ARG A 31 0.19 -23.19 6.01
N GLU A 32 0.38 -24.15 6.90
CA GLU A 32 -0.15 -24.17 8.26
C GLU A 32 0.46 -23.04 9.10
N GLN A 33 1.76 -22.78 8.94
CA GLN A 33 2.44 -21.66 9.60
C GLN A 33 1.91 -20.31 9.11
N LEU A 34 1.65 -20.17 7.81
CA LEU A 34 1.11 -18.96 7.23
C LEU A 34 -0.34 -18.71 7.70
N GLU A 35 -1.17 -19.74 7.72
CA GLU A 35 -2.56 -19.67 8.18
C GLU A 35 -2.61 -19.32 9.68
N ALA A 36 -1.81 -19.99 10.51
CA ALA A 36 -1.72 -19.67 11.94
C ALA A 36 -1.25 -18.21 12.18
N TYR A 37 -0.28 -17.74 11.42
CA TYR A 37 0.17 -16.34 11.48
C TYR A 37 -0.94 -15.37 11.06
N GLN A 38 -1.65 -15.65 9.96
CA GLN A 38 -2.75 -14.81 9.48
C GLN A 38 -3.86 -14.71 10.53
N ASP A 39 -4.25 -15.82 11.17
CA ASP A 39 -5.28 -15.86 12.19
C ASP A 39 -4.86 -15.11 13.47
N GLU A 40 -3.60 -15.22 13.91
CA GLU A 40 -3.06 -14.43 15.01
C GLU A 40 -3.10 -12.92 14.71
N ARG A 41 -2.68 -12.53 13.50
CA ARG A 41 -2.71 -11.14 13.06
C ARG A 41 -4.13 -10.61 12.91
N LEU A 42 -5.05 -11.43 12.42
CA LEU A 42 -6.45 -11.08 12.27
C LEU A 42 -7.10 -10.83 13.64
N ARG A 43 -6.93 -11.74 14.61
CA ARG A 43 -7.42 -11.54 15.99
C ARG A 43 -6.92 -10.24 16.60
N SER A 44 -5.63 -9.94 16.40
CA SER A 44 -5.03 -8.69 16.88
C SER A 44 -5.63 -7.46 16.20
N LEU A 45 -5.90 -7.54 14.89
CA LEU A 45 -6.51 -6.47 14.11
C LEU A 45 -7.97 -6.22 14.53
N ILE A 46 -8.77 -7.27 14.70
CA ILE A 46 -10.17 -7.16 15.14
C ILE A 46 -10.27 -6.53 16.52
N ARG A 47 -9.45 -6.99 17.48
CA ARG A 47 -9.39 -6.40 18.81
C ARG A 47 -9.01 -4.91 18.75
N TYR A 48 -7.96 -4.57 18.01
CA TYR A 48 -7.56 -3.18 17.83
C TYR A 48 -8.66 -2.33 17.18
N ALA A 49 -9.33 -2.85 16.15
CA ALA A 49 -10.42 -2.16 15.47
C ALA A 49 -11.58 -1.87 16.43
N TYR A 50 -12.02 -2.87 17.20
CA TYR A 50 -13.06 -2.72 18.21
C TYR A 50 -12.68 -1.70 19.30
N GLU A 51 -11.44 -1.76 19.78
CA GLU A 51 -10.99 -0.89 20.87
C GLU A 51 -10.76 0.56 20.42
N GLN A 52 -10.19 0.75 19.23
CA GLN A 52 -9.62 2.03 18.83
C GLN A 52 -10.40 2.74 17.72
N VAL A 53 -11.27 2.07 16.97
CA VAL A 53 -11.97 2.66 15.83
C VAL A 53 -13.48 2.74 16.11
N PRO A 54 -14.06 3.96 16.24
CA PRO A 54 -15.48 4.15 16.56
C PRO A 54 -16.43 3.34 15.66
N TYR A 55 -16.22 3.36 14.34
CA TYR A 55 -17.05 2.63 13.39
C TYR A 55 -17.10 1.12 13.68
N TYR A 56 -15.94 0.49 13.91
CA TYR A 56 -15.88 -0.96 14.11
C TYR A 56 -16.42 -1.39 15.48
N ARG A 57 -16.28 -0.55 16.51
CA ARG A 57 -16.94 -0.76 17.80
C ARG A 57 -18.46 -0.83 17.64
N GLU A 58 -19.04 0.20 17.02
CA GLU A 58 -20.48 0.26 16.77
C GLU A 58 -20.96 -0.91 15.90
N LEU A 59 -20.23 -1.23 14.82
CA LEU A 59 -20.58 -2.32 13.92
C LEU A 59 -20.68 -3.66 14.66
N MET A 60 -19.70 -3.96 15.50
CA MET A 60 -19.66 -5.21 16.27
C MET A 60 -20.72 -5.22 17.38
N ASP A 61 -20.89 -4.12 18.11
CA ASP A 61 -21.92 -4.03 19.15
C ASP A 61 -23.34 -4.17 18.58
N ARG A 62 -23.63 -3.55 17.43
CA ARG A 62 -24.93 -3.68 16.73
C ARG A 62 -25.20 -5.09 16.21
N THR A 63 -24.16 -5.81 15.80
CA THR A 63 -24.28 -7.18 15.30
C THR A 63 -24.19 -8.24 16.41
N GLY A 64 -24.04 -7.81 17.67
CA GLY A 64 -23.87 -8.70 18.81
C GLY A 64 -22.53 -9.44 18.85
N LEU A 65 -21.60 -9.11 17.94
CA LEU A 65 -20.29 -9.72 17.87
C LEU A 65 -19.32 -9.12 18.89
N LYS A 66 -18.45 -9.97 19.43
CA LYS A 66 -17.32 -9.57 20.27
C LYS A 66 -16.01 -9.92 19.58
N PRO A 67 -14.89 -9.22 19.89
CA PRO A 67 -13.60 -9.51 19.26
C PRO A 67 -13.16 -10.98 19.34
N GLY A 68 -13.50 -11.66 20.44
CA GLY A 68 -13.18 -13.08 20.64
C GLY A 68 -13.96 -14.05 19.75
N ASP A 69 -15.02 -13.59 19.08
CA ASP A 69 -15.82 -14.39 18.17
C ASP A 69 -15.13 -14.59 16.81
N ILE A 70 -14.16 -13.74 16.46
CA ILE A 70 -13.40 -13.83 15.21
C ILE A 70 -12.06 -14.48 15.54
N ARG A 71 -11.94 -15.79 15.32
CA ARG A 71 -10.75 -16.59 15.67
C ARG A 71 -9.77 -16.70 14.51
N GLY A 72 -10.26 -16.58 13.29
CA GLY A 72 -9.45 -16.67 12.08
C GLY A 72 -10.22 -16.29 10.81
N ALA A 73 -9.61 -16.53 9.65
CA ALA A 73 -10.16 -16.14 8.36
C ALA A 73 -11.57 -16.71 8.09
N ALA A 74 -11.87 -17.91 8.60
CA ALA A 74 -13.17 -18.56 8.46
C ALA A 74 -14.33 -17.79 9.10
N ASP A 75 -14.06 -16.93 10.09
CA ASP A 75 -15.08 -16.13 10.78
C ASP A 75 -15.38 -14.79 10.08
N LEU A 76 -14.56 -14.38 9.10
CA LEU A 76 -14.74 -13.11 8.38
C LEU A 76 -16.13 -12.90 7.76
N PRO A 77 -16.81 -13.93 7.21
CA PRO A 77 -18.17 -13.76 6.67
C PRO A 77 -19.21 -13.30 7.70
N ARG A 78 -18.92 -13.40 9.01
CA ARG A 78 -19.79 -12.91 10.07
C ARG A 78 -19.78 -11.39 10.20
N LEU A 79 -18.73 -10.73 9.70
CA LEU A 79 -18.60 -9.27 9.72
C LEU A 79 -19.20 -8.68 8.44
N PRO A 80 -20.08 -7.67 8.54
CA PRO A 80 -20.55 -6.95 7.37
C PRO A 80 -19.40 -6.29 6.60
N PRO A 81 -19.41 -6.34 5.26
CA PRO A 81 -18.35 -5.74 4.45
C PRO A 81 -18.37 -4.21 4.54
N LEU A 82 -17.19 -3.59 4.55
CA LEU A 82 -17.02 -2.14 4.45
C LEU A 82 -17.15 -1.72 2.98
N THR A 83 -18.16 -0.91 2.66
CA THR A 83 -18.38 -0.41 1.29
C THR A 83 -17.73 0.96 1.06
N LYS A 84 -17.60 1.36 -0.20
CA LYS A 84 -17.03 2.66 -0.57
C LYS A 84 -17.88 3.81 -0.04
N GLU A 85 -19.19 3.66 -0.09
CA GLU A 85 -20.20 4.63 0.36
C GLU A 85 -20.06 4.87 1.86
N ILE A 86 -19.92 3.79 2.65
CA ILE A 86 -19.67 3.90 4.09
C ILE A 86 -18.37 4.67 4.37
N VAL A 87 -17.30 4.42 3.61
CA VAL A 87 -16.04 5.15 3.81
C VAL A 87 -16.19 6.64 3.46
N GLN A 88 -17.01 6.98 2.47
CA GLN A 88 -17.31 8.37 2.11
C GLN A 88 -18.16 9.08 3.18
N GLU A 89 -19.20 8.42 3.68
CA GLU A 89 -20.15 8.97 4.64
C GLU A 89 -19.59 9.00 6.07
N ARG A 90 -18.83 7.97 6.45
CA ARG A 90 -18.34 7.72 7.83
C ARG A 90 -16.82 7.72 7.96
N GLY A 91 -16.12 8.40 7.05
CA GLY A 91 -14.65 8.43 6.99
C GLY A 91 -13.97 8.89 8.30
N ASP A 92 -14.64 9.74 9.08
CA ASP A 92 -14.11 10.23 10.35
C ASP A 92 -14.21 9.19 11.48
N ASP A 93 -15.30 8.39 11.49
CA ASP A 93 -15.51 7.30 12.43
C ASP A 93 -14.57 6.10 12.19
N LEU A 94 -14.02 6.02 10.97
CA LEU A 94 -13.03 5.00 10.58
C LEU A 94 -11.61 5.34 11.06
N ARG A 95 -11.40 6.51 11.68
CA ARG A 95 -10.10 6.88 12.23
C ARG A 95 -9.90 6.24 13.60
N SER A 96 -8.74 5.63 13.78
CA SER A 96 -8.31 5.19 15.11
C SER A 96 -8.21 6.37 16.08
N ARG A 97 -8.51 6.16 17.35
CA ARG A 97 -8.22 7.12 18.43
C ARG A 97 -6.74 7.48 18.51
N GLU A 98 -5.86 6.59 18.03
CA GLU A 98 -4.42 6.81 17.94
C GLU A 98 -3.98 7.57 16.67
N PHE A 99 -4.93 8.02 15.84
CA PHE A 99 -4.67 8.61 14.53
C PHE A 99 -3.57 9.69 14.54
N ARG A 100 -3.59 10.60 15.53
CA ARG A 100 -2.56 11.65 15.67
C ARG A 100 -1.17 11.07 15.95
N ARG A 101 -1.08 10.07 16.84
CA ARG A 101 0.17 9.38 17.21
C ARG A 101 0.80 8.66 16.01
N LEU A 102 -0.04 8.11 15.14
CA LEU A 102 0.41 7.39 13.94
C LEU A 102 0.98 8.32 12.86
N GLY A 103 0.71 9.63 12.93
CA GLY A 103 1.17 10.59 11.93
C GLY A 103 0.62 10.28 10.54
N ALA A 104 -0.61 9.75 10.47
CA ALA A 104 -1.24 9.35 9.22
C ALA A 104 -1.58 10.57 8.36
N VAL A 105 -1.31 10.47 7.06
CA VAL A 105 -1.54 11.55 6.08
C VAL A 105 -2.68 11.18 5.14
N PRO A 106 -3.45 12.18 4.66
CA PRO A 106 -4.52 11.92 3.72
C PRO A 106 -3.98 11.40 2.38
N VAL A 107 -4.67 10.42 1.82
CA VAL A 107 -4.42 9.81 0.51
C VAL A 107 -5.76 9.76 -0.23
N HIS A 108 -5.70 9.94 -1.53
CA HIS A 108 -6.88 9.94 -2.39
C HIS A 108 -6.72 8.87 -3.47
N THR A 109 -7.83 8.23 -3.84
CA THR A 109 -7.88 7.40 -5.04
C THR A 109 -7.95 8.30 -6.27
N SER A 110 -7.17 8.00 -7.31
CA SER A 110 -7.39 8.57 -8.65
C SER A 110 -8.58 7.86 -9.30
N GLY A 111 -9.77 8.46 -9.26
CA GLY A 111 -10.95 7.94 -9.94
C GLY A 111 -11.26 8.76 -11.19
N SER A 112 -11.46 8.12 -12.34
CA SER A 112 -11.85 8.75 -13.61
C SER A 112 -13.36 8.97 -13.76
N THR A 113 -14.19 8.39 -12.87
CA THR A 113 -15.66 8.33 -13.03
C THR A 113 -16.46 8.66 -11.77
N GLY A 114 -15.86 9.25 -10.73
CA GLY A 114 -16.62 9.65 -9.53
C GLY A 114 -15.82 10.33 -8.42
N THR A 115 -16.47 10.58 -7.29
CA THR A 115 -15.89 11.26 -6.11
C THR A 115 -14.68 10.48 -5.58
N PRO A 116 -13.48 11.09 -5.55
CA PRO A 116 -12.28 10.48 -5.00
C PRO A 116 -12.50 9.99 -3.56
N LEU A 117 -12.08 8.76 -3.28
CA LEU A 117 -12.12 8.25 -1.92
C LEU A 117 -10.95 8.83 -1.13
N LYS A 118 -11.25 9.56 -0.06
CA LYS A 118 -10.26 10.06 0.90
C LYS A 118 -10.09 9.05 2.02
N PHE A 119 -8.86 8.61 2.22
CA PHE A 119 -8.47 7.74 3.34
C PHE A 119 -7.12 8.17 3.88
N TYR A 120 -6.61 7.48 4.89
CA TYR A 120 -5.37 7.86 5.55
C TYR A 120 -4.37 6.71 5.56
N ALA A 121 -3.11 7.06 5.37
CA ALA A 121 -2.00 6.12 5.43
C ALA A 121 -0.97 6.63 6.43
N ASP A 122 -0.61 5.79 7.39
CA ASP A 122 0.57 6.05 8.23
C ASP A 122 1.86 5.75 7.47
N ARG A 123 2.97 6.23 8.05
CA ARG A 123 4.29 6.07 7.43
C ARG A 123 4.77 4.63 7.43
N ASP A 124 4.41 3.85 8.45
CA ASP A 124 4.84 2.45 8.55
C ASP A 124 4.19 1.59 7.45
N LEU A 125 2.93 1.87 7.11
CA LEU A 125 2.24 1.28 5.96
C LEU A 125 2.99 1.53 4.65
N ALA A 126 3.46 2.74 4.41
CA ALA A 126 4.21 3.08 3.20
C ALA A 126 5.55 2.31 3.13
N ILE A 127 6.25 2.19 4.27
CA ILE A 127 7.51 1.43 4.37
C ILE A 127 7.27 -0.07 4.19
N ALA A 128 6.21 -0.61 4.79
CA ALA A 128 5.83 -2.02 4.66
C ALA A 128 5.51 -2.37 3.20
N LYS A 129 4.75 -1.52 2.51
CA LYS A 129 4.46 -1.66 1.07
C LYS A 129 5.75 -1.64 0.23
N PHE A 130 6.66 -0.69 0.50
CA PHE A 130 7.94 -0.65 -0.19
C PHE A 130 8.75 -1.94 0.02
N ALA A 131 8.85 -2.44 1.25
CA ALA A 131 9.55 -3.69 1.56
C ALA A 131 8.93 -4.90 0.83
N ALA A 132 7.60 -4.94 0.73
CA ALA A 132 6.89 -5.98 -0.01
C ALA A 132 7.16 -5.93 -1.53
N PHE A 133 7.11 -4.73 -2.14
CA PHE A 133 7.48 -4.57 -3.55
C PHE A 133 8.93 -4.92 -3.82
N TRP A 134 9.84 -4.48 -2.93
CA TRP A 134 11.26 -4.80 -3.05
C TRP A 134 11.49 -6.32 -3.04
N ARG A 135 10.80 -7.08 -2.17
CA ARG A 135 10.87 -8.55 -2.20
C ARG A 135 10.45 -9.11 -3.56
N VAL A 136 9.31 -8.68 -4.09
CA VAL A 136 8.82 -9.16 -5.40
C VAL A 136 9.81 -8.81 -6.52
N TRP A 137 10.39 -7.61 -6.50
CA TRP A 137 11.46 -7.24 -7.42
C TRP A 137 12.70 -8.13 -7.29
N ASN A 138 13.07 -8.53 -6.07
CA ASN A 138 14.17 -9.48 -5.87
C ASN A 138 13.90 -10.85 -6.49
N TRP A 139 12.65 -11.34 -6.47
CA TRP A 139 12.28 -12.57 -7.17
C TRP A 139 12.43 -12.45 -8.69
N ALA A 140 12.18 -11.25 -9.23
CA ALA A 140 12.40 -10.93 -10.65
C ALA A 140 13.88 -10.64 -11.00
N GLY A 141 14.82 -10.89 -10.08
CA GLY A 141 16.26 -10.69 -10.31
C GLY A 141 16.77 -9.26 -10.07
N TYR A 142 15.90 -8.30 -9.78
CA TYR A 142 16.31 -6.94 -9.48
C TYR A 142 17.01 -6.86 -8.12
N ARG A 143 18.08 -6.08 -8.05
CA ARG A 143 18.81 -5.74 -6.82
C ARG A 143 18.73 -4.23 -6.62
N LEU A 144 18.55 -3.82 -5.36
CA LEU A 144 18.40 -2.40 -5.02
C LEU A 144 19.58 -1.59 -5.57
N GLY A 145 19.27 -0.51 -6.29
CA GLY A 145 20.27 0.38 -6.90
C GLY A 145 20.57 0.03 -8.36
N GLN A 146 20.14 -1.13 -8.87
CA GLN A 146 20.13 -1.39 -10.30
C GLN A 146 19.20 -0.39 -11.02
N ARG A 147 19.46 -0.20 -12.31
CA ARG A 147 18.61 0.62 -13.16
C ARG A 147 17.26 -0.07 -13.37
N TRP A 148 16.18 0.69 -13.27
CA TRP A 148 14.83 0.20 -13.58
C TRP A 148 13.99 1.31 -14.24
N ALA A 149 12.98 0.90 -15.00
CA ALA A 149 12.06 1.84 -15.63
C ALA A 149 10.61 1.52 -15.24
N LEU A 150 9.80 2.57 -15.04
CA LEU A 150 8.36 2.48 -14.82
C LEU A 150 7.64 3.05 -16.03
N ILE A 151 6.83 2.22 -16.68
CA ILE A 151 5.84 2.67 -17.67
C ILE A 151 4.47 2.55 -17.02
N ALA A 152 3.81 3.68 -16.80
CA ALA A 152 2.48 3.74 -16.19
C ALA A 152 1.74 4.97 -16.71
N GLY A 153 0.46 5.15 -16.34
CA GLY A 153 -0.45 6.21 -16.84
C GLY A 153 0.02 7.66 -16.63
N PRO A 154 -0.85 8.63 -16.31
CA PRO A 154 -0.40 10.01 -16.12
C PRO A 154 0.50 10.09 -14.89
N LEU A 155 1.82 10.12 -15.13
CA LEU A 155 2.85 10.22 -14.09
C LEU A 155 3.19 11.69 -13.80
N PHE A 156 2.90 12.57 -14.75
CA PHE A 156 3.21 13.99 -14.70
C PHE A 156 2.00 14.79 -15.20
N GLU A 157 1.80 15.97 -14.64
CA GLU A 157 0.70 16.87 -15.02
C GLU A 157 1.01 17.65 -16.32
N ASP A 158 2.30 17.80 -16.67
CA ASP A 158 2.78 18.75 -17.69
C ASP A 158 3.07 18.14 -19.07
N GLY A 159 2.46 17.01 -19.44
CA GLY A 159 2.73 16.35 -20.74
C GLY A 159 4.17 15.82 -20.90
N VAL A 160 4.97 15.83 -19.83
CA VAL A 160 6.33 15.30 -19.79
C VAL A 160 6.28 13.80 -20.06
N LEU A 161 6.99 13.34 -21.09
CA LEU A 161 7.01 11.92 -21.44
C LEU A 161 7.88 11.08 -20.49
N SER A 162 9.02 11.63 -20.07
CA SER A 162 9.99 10.89 -19.26
C SER A 162 10.67 11.74 -18.19
N ARG A 163 11.01 11.12 -17.05
CA ARG A 163 11.79 11.76 -15.98
C ARG A 163 12.71 10.75 -15.32
N ARG A 164 14.00 11.10 -15.20
CA ARG A 164 14.97 10.29 -14.45
C ARG A 164 14.95 10.68 -12.98
N VAL A 165 14.77 9.69 -12.11
CA VAL A 165 14.86 9.83 -10.64
C VAL A 165 16.21 9.26 -10.20
N ARG A 166 17.21 10.14 -10.09
CA ARG A 166 18.61 9.74 -9.83
C ARG A 166 18.78 8.99 -8.51
N SER A 167 18.06 9.40 -7.47
CA SER A 167 18.14 8.80 -6.13
C SER A 167 17.68 7.33 -6.08
N MET A 168 16.87 6.90 -7.04
CA MET A 168 16.38 5.52 -7.16
C MET A 168 16.99 4.77 -8.34
N ASN A 169 17.90 5.41 -9.08
CA ASN A 169 18.37 4.93 -10.37
C ASN A 169 17.21 4.48 -11.28
N ALA A 170 16.18 5.33 -11.40
CA ALA A 170 14.94 5.00 -12.07
C ALA A 170 14.65 5.92 -13.27
N LEU A 171 13.98 5.39 -14.30
CA LEU A 171 13.41 6.16 -15.40
C LEU A 171 11.88 6.00 -15.40
N TYR A 172 11.17 7.09 -15.17
CA TYR A 172 9.71 7.13 -15.19
C TYR A 172 9.27 7.56 -16.59
N LEU A 173 8.35 6.81 -17.20
CA LEU A 173 7.84 7.01 -18.54
C LEU A 173 6.31 7.05 -18.48
N SER A 174 5.72 8.21 -18.79
CA SER A 174 4.27 8.37 -18.75
C SER A 174 3.65 7.84 -20.04
N SER A 175 2.77 6.85 -19.93
CA SER A 175 1.99 6.30 -21.04
C SER A 175 0.66 7.04 -21.24
N PHE A 176 0.51 8.22 -20.64
CA PHE A 176 -0.62 9.11 -20.92
C PHE A 176 -0.48 9.62 -22.37
N ASN A 177 -1.48 9.35 -23.21
CA ASN A 177 -1.44 9.58 -24.66
C ASN A 177 -0.36 8.76 -25.40
N LEU A 178 -0.35 7.44 -25.20
CA LEU A 178 0.52 6.53 -25.95
C LEU A 178 0.13 6.49 -27.45
N THR A 179 1.05 6.90 -28.31
CA THR A 179 0.97 6.85 -29.78
C THR A 179 2.23 6.16 -30.32
N ALA A 180 2.24 5.84 -31.62
CA ALA A 180 3.44 5.26 -32.24
C ALA A 180 4.68 6.18 -32.11
N GLU A 181 4.47 7.49 -32.14
CA GLU A 181 5.52 8.50 -31.98
C GLU A 181 6.02 8.57 -30.53
N THR A 182 5.12 8.69 -29.55
CA THR A 182 5.54 8.74 -28.14
C THR A 182 6.13 7.42 -27.67
N ALA A 183 5.70 6.27 -28.22
CA ALA A 183 6.33 4.98 -27.98
C ALA A 183 7.77 4.92 -28.50
N ARG A 184 8.06 5.48 -29.69
CA ARG A 184 9.45 5.61 -30.20
C ARG A 184 10.32 6.44 -29.27
N GLN A 185 9.81 7.58 -28.81
CA GLN A 185 10.52 8.46 -27.89
C GLN A 185 10.79 7.78 -26.52
N MET A 186 9.84 7.00 -26.01
CA MET A 186 10.04 6.19 -24.80
C MET A 186 11.14 5.14 -25.00
N LEU A 187 11.15 4.46 -26.14
CA LEU A 187 12.19 3.47 -26.47
C LEU A 187 13.57 4.12 -26.54
N GLU A 188 13.70 5.29 -27.17
CA GLU A 188 14.96 6.03 -27.19
C GLU A 188 15.44 6.40 -25.79
N ALA A 189 14.53 6.87 -24.93
CA ALA A 189 14.86 7.20 -23.54
C ALA A 189 15.36 5.96 -22.77
N LEU A 190 14.73 4.80 -22.97
CA LEU A 190 15.18 3.51 -22.40
C LEU A 190 16.56 3.12 -22.90
N LEU A 191 16.81 3.21 -24.21
CA LEU A 191 18.11 2.85 -24.80
C LEU A 191 19.25 3.77 -24.37
N ARG A 192 18.96 5.04 -24.05
CA ARG A 192 19.92 5.99 -23.46
C ARG A 192 20.13 5.76 -21.96
N PHE A 193 19.18 5.13 -21.29
CA PHE A 193 19.25 4.79 -19.87
C PHE A 193 20.00 3.47 -19.64
N LYS A 194 21.27 3.46 -20.04
CA LYS A 194 22.19 2.34 -19.81
C LYS A 194 22.91 2.45 -18.49
#